data_AF-A0A857MI05-F1
#
_entry.id   AF-A0A857MI05-F1
#
_cell.length_a   1.000
_cell.length_b   1.000
_cell.length_c   1.000
_cell.angle_alpha   90.00
_cell.angle_beta   90.00
_cell.angle_gamma   90.00
#
_symmetry.space_group_name_H-M   'P 1'
#
loop_
_entity.id
_entity.type
_entity.pdbx_description
1 polymer ?
#
loop_
_entity_poly.entity_id
_entity_poly.type
_entity_poly.pdbx_seq_one_letter_code
_entity_poly.pdbx_strand_id
1 'polypeptide(L)'
;MFVSEQTAPDTPYSVVILKPGPEHGSDAVPDSELLVGWINNFAAPEGRLPALLEAGDNPLISGIAVIPAGVEAATAIVAADPAVVAGRYTFEVHPADGFPV
;
A
#
# COMPACT_ATOMS: atom_id res chain seq x y z
N MET A 1 6.62 26.46 -18.71
CA MET A 1 6.65 25.35 -17.76
C MET A 1 6.33 25.94 -16.40
N PHE A 2 5.07 25.88 -15.98
CA PHE A 2 4.68 26.32 -14.64
C PHE A 2 4.97 25.15 -13.70
N VAL A 3 6.04 25.23 -12.94
CA VAL A 3 6.20 24.39 -11.76
C VAL A 3 5.43 25.14 -10.67
N SER A 4 4.23 24.66 -10.34
CA SER A 4 3.58 25.07 -9.09
C SER A 4 4.51 24.69 -7.95
N GLU A 5 4.77 25.61 -7.01
CA GLU A 5 5.41 25.30 -5.73
C GLU A 5 4.54 24.26 -5.00
N GLN A 6 4.82 22.98 -5.22
CA GLN A 6 4.26 21.89 -4.43
C GLN A 6 5.05 21.82 -3.14
N THR A 7 4.38 22.12 -2.04
CA THR A 7 4.91 21.94 -0.69
C THR A 7 4.64 20.51 -0.24
N ALA A 8 5.58 19.94 0.53
CA ALA A 8 5.39 18.62 1.11
C ALA A 8 4.15 18.66 2.04
N PRO A 9 3.34 17.60 2.06
CA PRO A 9 2.18 17.56 2.95
C PRO A 9 2.63 17.46 4.40
N ASP A 10 1.85 18.05 5.31
CA ASP A 10 2.09 17.96 6.76
C ASP A 10 2.00 16.52 7.30
N THR A 11 1.36 15.62 6.53
CA THR A 11 1.25 14.20 6.85
C THR A 11 2.34 13.40 6.14
N PRO A 12 3.22 12.69 6.87
CA PRO A 12 4.25 11.87 6.24
C PRO A 12 3.64 10.72 5.44
N TYR A 13 4.32 10.29 4.39
CA TYR A 13 3.94 9.09 3.67
C TYR A 13 4.69 7.87 4.22
N SER A 14 4.09 6.71 4.00
CA SER A 14 4.77 5.42 4.11
C SER A 14 4.63 4.66 2.80
N VAL A 15 5.72 4.04 2.36
CA VAL A 15 5.72 3.08 1.26
C VAL A 15 5.65 1.69 1.85
N VAL A 16 4.64 0.94 1.44
CA VAL A 16 4.44 -0.46 1.77
C VAL A 16 4.82 -1.30 0.57
N ILE A 17 5.66 -2.30 0.78
CA ILE A 17 5.97 -3.31 -0.23
C ILE A 17 5.42 -4.64 0.28
N LEU A 18 4.38 -5.13 -0.39
CA LEU A 18 3.83 -6.47 -0.17
C LEU A 18 4.70 -7.50 -0.89
N LYS A 19 4.99 -8.59 -0.22
CA LYS A 19 5.77 -9.72 -0.72
C LYS A 19 4.94 -11.01 -0.60
N PRO A 20 5.22 -12.03 -1.41
CA PRO A 20 4.61 -13.35 -1.22
C PRO A 20 4.83 -13.85 0.21
N GLY A 21 3.74 -14.26 0.86
CA GLY A 21 3.81 -14.95 2.14
C GLY A 21 3.86 -16.47 2.00
N PRO A 22 3.94 -17.21 3.10
CA PRO A 22 4.00 -18.68 3.09
C PRO A 22 2.81 -19.35 2.40
N GLU A 23 1.63 -18.72 2.45
CA GLU A 23 0.39 -19.25 1.86
C GLU A 23 0.06 -18.61 0.51
N HIS A 24 1.05 -17.98 -0.12
CA HIS A 24 0.86 -17.33 -1.43
C HIS A 24 0.46 -18.35 -2.50
N GLY A 25 -0.60 -18.04 -3.25
CA GLY A 25 -1.15 -18.92 -4.29
C GLY A 25 -2.09 -20.01 -3.77
N SER A 26 -2.38 -20.05 -2.47
CA SER A 26 -3.39 -20.95 -1.91
C SER A 26 -4.80 -20.41 -2.16
N ASP A 27 -5.68 -21.25 -2.71
CA ASP A 27 -7.11 -20.95 -2.89
C ASP A 27 -7.89 -21.02 -1.55
N ALA A 28 -7.27 -21.57 -0.50
CA ALA A 28 -7.85 -21.65 0.83
C ALA A 28 -7.72 -20.33 1.61
N VAL A 29 -6.91 -19.40 1.12
CA VAL A 29 -6.67 -18.11 1.76
C VAL A 29 -7.47 -17.03 1.05
N PRO A 30 -8.24 -16.20 1.80
CA PRO A 30 -8.99 -15.10 1.20
C PRO A 30 -8.07 -14.17 0.39
N ASP A 31 -8.60 -13.64 -0.71
CA ASP A 31 -7.99 -12.50 -1.36
C ASP A 31 -7.97 -11.29 -0.43
N SER A 32 -7.06 -10.37 -0.68
CA SER A 32 -6.91 -9.18 0.16
C SER A 32 -8.13 -8.27 0.03
N GLU A 33 -8.88 -8.15 1.12
CA GLU A 33 -9.95 -7.14 1.26
C GLU A 33 -9.36 -5.73 1.28
N LEU A 34 -8.09 -5.59 1.66
CA LEU A 34 -7.39 -4.31 1.66
C LEU A 34 -6.96 -3.91 0.24
N LEU A 35 -6.60 -4.82 -0.66
CA LEU A 35 -6.40 -4.55 -2.10
C LEU A 35 -7.74 -4.18 -2.76
N VAL A 36 -8.81 -4.91 -2.49
CA VAL A 36 -10.16 -4.57 -2.96
C VAL A 36 -10.60 -3.21 -2.41
N GLY A 37 -10.36 -2.97 -1.11
CA GLY A 37 -10.60 -1.69 -0.44
C GLY A 37 -9.70 -0.57 -0.94
N TRP A 38 -8.47 -0.84 -1.36
CA TRP A 38 -7.51 0.11 -1.92
C TRP A 38 -7.86 0.50 -3.35
N ILE A 39 -8.28 -0.46 -4.17
CA ILE A 39 -8.86 -0.21 -5.50
C ILE A 39 -10.14 0.64 -5.37
N ASN A 40 -11.00 0.34 -4.39
CA ASN A 40 -12.23 1.11 -4.15
C ASN A 40 -11.97 2.48 -3.51
N ASN A 41 -10.94 2.63 -2.66
CA ASN A 41 -10.51 3.91 -2.09
C ASN A 41 -9.80 4.80 -3.11
N PHE A 42 -9.19 4.24 -4.16
CA PHE A 42 -8.68 5.00 -5.30
C PHE A 42 -9.80 5.75 -6.03
N ALA A 43 -11.03 5.23 -5.97
CA ALA A 43 -12.22 5.87 -6.54
C ALA A 43 -12.91 6.86 -5.58
N ALA A 44 -12.44 7.01 -4.33
CA ALA A 44 -13.03 7.94 -3.38
C ALA A 44 -12.61 9.40 -3.69
N PRO A 45 -13.55 10.36 -3.78
CA PRO A 45 -13.26 11.77 -4.10
C PRO A 45 -12.33 12.48 -3.10
N GLU A 46 -12.13 11.87 -1.94
CA GLU A 46 -11.36 12.39 -0.80
C GLU A 46 -9.88 11.96 -0.82
N GLY A 47 -9.43 11.22 -1.85
CA GLY A 47 -8.01 11.07 -2.17
C GLY A 47 -7.15 10.36 -1.11
N ARG A 48 -7.60 9.22 -0.57
CA ARG A 48 -6.93 8.55 0.55
C ARG A 48 -5.75 7.64 0.19
N LEU A 49 -5.43 7.43 -1.09
CA LEU A 49 -4.27 6.63 -1.51
C LEU A 49 -3.56 7.27 -2.70
N PRO A 50 -2.33 7.81 -2.52
CA PRO A 50 -1.55 8.40 -3.60
C PRO A 50 -1.26 7.43 -4.76
N ALA A 51 -1.03 6.14 -4.47
CA ALA A 51 -0.79 5.13 -5.49
C ALA A 51 -0.92 3.70 -4.94
N LEU A 52 -1.47 2.81 -5.76
CA LEU A 52 -1.30 1.35 -5.68
C LEU A 52 -0.65 0.90 -6.98
N LEU A 53 0.43 0.15 -6.89
CA LEU A 53 1.23 -0.29 -8.03
C LEU A 53 1.50 -1.79 -7.93
N GLU A 54 1.55 -2.45 -9.10
CA GLU A 54 1.99 -3.83 -9.23
C GLU A 54 3.33 -3.85 -9.98
N ALA A 55 4.28 -4.66 -9.49
CA ALA A 55 5.57 -4.88 -10.17
C ALA A 55 5.52 -6.21 -10.91
N GLY A 56 4.87 -6.24 -12.08
CA GLY A 56 4.57 -7.47 -12.81
C GLY A 56 5.81 -8.26 -13.32
N ASP A 57 6.99 -7.64 -13.36
CA ASP A 57 8.25 -8.25 -13.75
C ASP A 57 9.02 -8.87 -12.56
N ASN A 58 8.63 -8.55 -11.32
CA ASN A 58 9.34 -8.97 -10.13
C ASN A 58 8.47 -9.88 -9.24
N PRO A 59 8.71 -11.21 -9.25
CA PRO A 59 7.91 -12.15 -8.47
C PRO A 59 8.09 -12.00 -6.94
N LEU A 60 9.06 -11.19 -6.49
CA LEU A 60 9.27 -10.90 -5.08
C LEU A 60 8.35 -9.80 -4.55
N ILE A 61 7.66 -9.07 -5.43
CA ILE A 61 6.79 -7.95 -5.09
C ILE A 61 5.38 -8.30 -5.53
N SER A 62 4.47 -8.46 -4.56
CA SER A 62 3.06 -8.69 -4.81
C SER A 62 2.25 -7.41 -4.92
N GLY A 63 2.82 -6.28 -4.48
CA GLY A 63 2.18 -4.96 -4.58
C GLY A 63 2.99 -3.90 -3.87
N ILE A 64 2.81 -2.65 -4.29
CA ILE A 64 3.41 -1.47 -3.68
C ILE A 64 2.30 -0.47 -3.40
N ALA A 65 2.21 0.02 -2.17
CA ALA A 65 1.23 1.03 -1.80
C ALA A 65 1.91 2.23 -1.15
N VAL A 66 1.38 3.41 -1.45
CA VAL A 66 1.75 4.65 -0.76
C VAL A 66 0.59 5.01 0.15
N ILE A 67 0.86 5.18 1.44
CA ILE A 67 -0.14 5.50 2.46
C ILE A 67 0.19 6.87 3.06
N PRO A 68 -0.76 7.83 3.13
CA PRO A 68 -0.57 9.12 3.79
C PRO A 68 -0.65 8.96 5.31
N ALA A 69 0.27 8.19 5.88
CA ALA A 69 0.39 7.96 7.31
C ALA A 69 1.84 7.62 7.66
N GLY A 70 2.23 7.87 8.91
CA GLY A 70 3.52 7.41 9.44
C GLY A 70 3.59 5.88 9.54
N VAL A 71 4.82 5.37 9.68
CA VAL A 71 5.15 3.93 9.64
C VAL A 71 4.31 3.09 10.61
N GLU A 72 4.11 3.56 11.83
CA GLU A 72 3.34 2.82 12.85
C GLU A 72 1.87 2.65 12.43
N ALA A 73 1.22 3.72 12.01
CA ALA A 73 -0.16 3.70 11.55
C ALA A 73 -0.32 2.89 10.25
N ALA A 74 0.61 3.05 9.30
CA ALA A 74 0.64 2.26 8.08
C ALA A 74 0.82 0.76 8.36
N THR A 75 1.70 0.41 9.31
CA THR A 75 1.90 -0.98 9.76
C THR A 75 0.62 -1.55 10.36
N ALA A 76 -0.06 -0.81 11.24
CA ALA A 76 -1.30 -1.26 11.85
C ALA A 76 -2.42 -1.47 10.82
N ILE A 77 -2.50 -0.60 9.80
CA ILE A 77 -3.45 -0.74 8.69
C ILE A 77 -3.17 -2.05 7.93
N VAL A 78 -1.93 -2.25 7.48
CA VAL A 78 -1.57 -3.40 6.62
C VAL A 78 -1.60 -4.71 7.39
N ALA A 79 -1.17 -4.73 8.65
CA ALA A 79 -1.21 -5.93 9.49
C ALA A 79 -2.63 -6.45 9.76
N ALA A 80 -3.64 -5.58 9.62
CA ALA A 80 -5.04 -5.95 9.78
C ALA A 80 -5.67 -6.54 8.50
N ASP A 81 -4.95 -6.59 7.38
CA ASP A 81 -5.43 -7.21 6.13
C ASP A 81 -5.71 -8.70 6.33
N PRO A 82 -6.92 -9.21 6.02
CA PRO A 82 -7.21 -10.64 6.03
C PRO A 82 -6.18 -11.49 5.27
N ALA A 83 -5.65 -11.01 4.15
CA ALA A 83 -4.63 -11.71 3.37
C ALA A 83 -3.25 -11.69 4.05
N VAL A 84 -2.90 -10.63 4.78
CA VAL A 84 -1.66 -10.61 5.58
C VAL A 84 -1.82 -11.52 6.80
N VAL A 85 -2.95 -11.43 7.51
CA VAL A 85 -3.28 -12.27 8.67
C VAL A 85 -3.30 -13.75 8.30
N ALA A 86 -3.84 -14.09 7.13
CA ALA A 86 -3.88 -15.46 6.63
C ALA A 86 -2.59 -15.92 5.93
N GLY A 87 -1.54 -15.09 5.93
CA GLY A 87 -0.21 -15.48 5.42
C GLY A 87 -0.07 -15.50 3.91
N ARG A 88 -1.03 -14.95 3.15
CA ARG A 88 -0.92 -14.74 1.69
C ARG A 88 0.19 -13.76 1.35
N TYR A 89 0.34 -12.74 2.19
CA TYR A 89 1.35 -11.69 2.04
C TYR A 89 2.16 -11.51 3.31
N THR A 90 3.43 -11.18 3.12
CA THR A 90 4.26 -10.49 4.11
C THR A 90 4.50 -9.06 3.63
N PHE A 91 5.01 -8.18 4.47
CA PHE A 91 5.18 -6.78 4.08
C PHE A 91 6.33 -6.10 4.79
N GLU A 92 6.83 -5.04 4.17
CA GLU A 92 7.72 -4.05 4.77
C GLU A 92 7.11 -2.66 4.63
N VAL A 93 7.39 -1.80 5.62
CA VAL A 93 6.91 -0.41 5.65
C VAL A 93 8.11 0.51 5.81
N HIS A 94 8.23 1.46 4.89
CA HIS A 94 9.32 2.42 4.86
C HIS A 94 8.76 3.84 5.01
N PRO A 95 9.38 4.71 5.82
CA PRO A 95 9.04 6.13 5.82
C PRO A 95 9.37 6.72 4.45
N ALA A 96 8.52 7.62 3.95
CA ALA A 96 8.73 8.28 2.68
C ALA A 96 8.33 9.75 2.75
N ASP A 97 9.20 10.59 2.22
CA ASP A 97 8.90 11.99 1.94
C ASP A 97 8.50 12.10 0.46
N GLY A 98 7.38 12.74 0.18
CA GLY A 98 6.84 12.86 -1.16
C GLY A 98 6.00 14.12 -1.32
N PHE A 99 5.74 14.49 -2.56
CA PHE A 99 4.83 15.59 -2.91
C PHE A 99 3.57 15.00 -3.54
N PRO A 100 2.36 15.41 -3.14
CA PRO A 100 1.15 15.03 -3.85
C PRO A 100 1.22 15.59 -5.28
N VAL A 101 1.09 14.70 -6.28
CA VAL A 101 1.09 15.06 -7.71
C VAL A 101 -0.31 15.33 -8.24
#